data_AF-A0AAU0TUB2-F1
#
_entry.id   AF-A0AAU0TUB2-F1
#
_cell.length_a   1.000
_cell.length_b   1.000
_cell.length_c   1.000
_cell.angle_alpha   90.00
_cell.angle_beta   90.00
_cell.angle_gamma   90.00
#
_symmetry.space_group_name_H-M   'P 1'
#
loop_
_entity.id
_entity.type
_entity.pdbx_description
1 polymer ?
#
loop_
_entity_poly.entity_id
_entity_poly.type
_entity_poly.pdbx_seq_one_letter_code
_entity_poly.pdbx_strand_id
1 'polypeptide(L)'
;MARPREFDEAAALDAAILCFWARGYEATSIRNLTQSMGITGASLYNAFGDKRSLYERALDHYIERGSLDRIKRLEAHLPPRQAITAFFEEIIERSLSDPQRKGCLLVNAAVEVAPHDPGFQQIVADVLVQIEAFFRRCVATGQRTGSISIAQPAEDLARLLLGLLLGIRVLARARPERDLLEGMVRPAFALLDCHFIAQEISTHD
;
A
#
# COMPACT_ATOMS: atom_id res chain seq x y z
N MET A 1 30.47 -24.82 0.59
CA MET A 1 29.25 -25.38 -0.04
C MET A 1 28.06 -24.94 0.78
N ALA A 2 27.16 -24.14 0.22
CA ALA A 2 25.96 -23.68 0.92
C ALA A 2 25.06 -24.90 1.20
N ARG A 3 24.80 -25.17 2.47
CA ARG A 3 23.85 -26.22 2.90
C ARG A 3 22.46 -25.80 2.41
N PRO A 4 21.66 -26.70 1.80
CA PRO A 4 20.32 -26.34 1.34
C PRO A 4 19.49 -25.78 2.51
N ARG A 5 18.75 -24.70 2.25
CA ARG A 5 17.90 -24.04 3.25
C ARG A 5 16.85 -25.06 3.73
N GLU A 6 16.84 -25.34 5.04
CA GLU A 6 15.95 -26.34 5.66
C GLU A 6 14.50 -25.84 5.85
N PHE A 7 14.14 -24.65 5.35
CA PHE A 7 12.83 -24.03 5.52
C PHE A 7 12.39 -23.24 4.28
N ASP A 8 11.07 -23.06 4.14
CA ASP A 8 10.47 -22.18 3.12
C ASP A 8 10.68 -20.71 3.51
N GLU A 9 11.50 -20.01 2.73
CA GLU A 9 11.85 -18.61 2.97
C GLU A 9 10.64 -17.67 2.86
N ALA A 10 9.72 -17.91 1.93
CA ALA A 10 8.55 -17.07 1.77
C ALA A 10 7.61 -17.21 2.96
N ALA A 11 7.39 -18.44 3.43
CA ALA A 11 6.60 -18.70 4.63
C ALA A 11 7.26 -18.09 5.88
N ALA A 12 8.58 -18.15 5.98
CA ALA A 12 9.33 -17.51 7.07
C ALA A 12 9.21 -15.98 7.03
N LEU A 13 9.27 -15.35 5.85
CA LEU A 13 9.04 -13.91 5.70
C LEU A 13 7.60 -13.52 6.06
N ASP A 14 6.60 -14.29 5.62
CA ASP A 14 5.19 -14.06 5.99
C ASP A 14 5.01 -14.12 7.52
N ALA A 15 5.65 -15.07 8.20
CA ALA A 15 5.63 -15.17 9.66
C ALA A 15 6.40 -14.04 10.37
N ALA A 16 7.51 -13.57 9.79
CA ALA A 16 8.26 -12.43 10.29
C ALA A 16 7.43 -11.13 10.16
N ILE A 17 6.78 -10.92 9.01
CA ILE A 17 5.86 -9.81 8.77
C ILE A 17 4.80 -9.77 9.87
N LEU A 18 4.10 -10.88 10.13
CA LEU A 18 3.07 -10.91 11.18
C LEU A 18 3.63 -10.57 12.57
N CYS A 19 4.85 -11.02 12.88
CA CYS A 19 5.51 -10.72 14.15
C CYS A 19 5.80 -9.22 14.30
N PHE A 20 6.45 -8.63 13.30
CA PHE A 20 6.75 -7.19 13.27
C PHE A 20 5.48 -6.34 13.26
N TRP A 21 4.47 -6.76 12.51
CA TRP A 21 3.23 -6.01 12.37
C TRP A 21 2.44 -5.94 13.68
N ALA A 22 2.51 -7.00 14.50
CA ALA A 22 1.82 -7.06 15.79
C ALA A 22 2.56 -6.32 16.91
N ARG A 23 3.90 -6.25 16.85
CA ARG A 23 4.75 -5.78 17.97
C ARG A 23 5.48 -4.47 17.67
N GLY A 24 5.56 -4.06 16.41
CA GLY A 24 6.47 -3.02 15.95
C GLY A 24 7.90 -3.55 15.77
N TYR A 25 8.73 -2.80 15.04
CA TYR A 25 10.12 -3.17 14.79
C TYR A 25 10.90 -3.28 16.11
N GLU A 26 10.93 -2.23 16.92
CA GLU A 26 11.77 -2.16 18.13
C GLU A 26 11.44 -3.25 19.16
N ALA A 27 10.17 -3.44 19.50
CA ALA A 27 9.76 -4.39 20.52
C ALA A 27 9.82 -5.87 20.06
N THR A 28 10.12 -6.14 18.79
CA THR A 28 10.29 -7.50 18.28
C THR A 28 11.70 -8.01 18.56
N SER A 29 11.83 -9.01 19.44
CA SER A 29 13.13 -9.65 19.70
C SER A 29 13.45 -10.75 18.68
N ILE A 30 14.74 -11.11 18.54
CA ILE A 30 15.17 -12.28 17.75
C ILE A 30 14.45 -13.55 18.20
N ARG A 31 14.21 -13.70 19.51
CA ARG A 31 13.45 -14.83 20.05
C ARG A 31 12.00 -14.84 19.57
N ASN A 32 11.35 -13.67 19.46
CA ASN A 32 10.00 -13.61 18.91
C ASN A 32 9.98 -14.02 17.44
N LEU A 33 10.98 -13.59 16.67
CA LEU A 33 11.11 -13.92 15.26
C LEU A 33 11.35 -15.42 15.04
N THR A 34 12.34 -16.01 15.70
CA THR A 34 12.64 -17.43 15.56
C THR A 34 11.45 -18.30 15.95
N GLN A 35 10.73 -17.94 17.02
CA GLN A 35 9.52 -18.64 17.44
C GLN A 35 8.38 -18.50 16.42
N SER A 36 8.15 -17.30 15.89
CA SER A 36 7.10 -17.03 14.89
C SER A 36 7.38 -17.76 13.57
N MET A 37 8.64 -17.73 13.13
CA MET A 37 9.11 -18.30 11.86
C MET A 37 9.31 -19.82 11.92
N GLY A 38 9.33 -20.42 13.12
CA GLY A 38 9.59 -21.84 13.30
C GLY A 38 11.02 -22.26 12.95
N ILE A 39 12.00 -21.35 13.06
CA ILE A 39 13.41 -21.60 12.72
C ILE A 39 14.34 -21.36 13.91
N THR A 40 15.56 -21.91 13.85
CA THR A 40 16.58 -21.63 14.88
C THR A 40 17.19 -20.25 14.71
N GLY A 41 17.80 -19.71 15.77
CA GLY A 41 18.58 -18.46 15.69
C GLY A 41 19.71 -18.55 14.66
N ALA A 42 20.44 -19.67 14.63
CA ALA A 42 21.49 -19.88 13.64
C ALA A 42 20.95 -19.84 12.20
N SER A 43 19.80 -20.49 11.93
CA SER A 43 19.15 -20.46 10.62
C SER A 43 18.71 -19.04 10.24
N LEU A 44 18.19 -18.26 11.19
CA LEU A 44 17.80 -16.87 10.98
C LEU A 44 19.01 -16.03 10.57
N TYR A 45 20.09 -16.06 11.36
CA TYR A 45 21.29 -15.26 11.08
C TYR A 45 21.95 -15.67 9.74
N ASN A 46 22.02 -16.97 9.46
CA ASN A 46 22.58 -17.48 8.21
C ASN A 46 21.76 -17.08 6.97
N ALA A 47 20.43 -17.01 7.08
CA ALA A 47 19.58 -16.75 5.94
C ALA A 47 19.29 -15.26 5.71
N PHE A 48 19.19 -14.48 6.79
CA PHE A 48 18.70 -13.11 6.76
C PHE A 48 19.69 -12.07 7.26
N GLY A 49 20.85 -12.48 7.80
CA GLY A 49 21.79 -11.56 8.41
C GLY A 49 21.30 -11.17 9.79
N ASP A 50 20.89 -9.92 9.99
CA ASP A 50 20.43 -9.43 11.28
C ASP A 50 18.91 -9.10 11.28
N LYS A 51 18.41 -8.55 12.40
CA LYS A 51 17.00 -8.14 12.52
C LYS A 51 16.64 -7.04 11.52
N ARG A 52 17.58 -6.12 11.23
CA ARG A 52 17.37 -4.99 10.32
C ARG A 52 17.21 -5.51 8.89
N SER A 53 18.13 -6.34 8.43
CA SER A 53 18.08 -6.99 7.12
C SER A 53 16.86 -7.92 6.96
N LEU A 54 16.47 -8.63 8.03
CA LEU A 54 15.22 -9.40 8.02
C LEU A 54 13.99 -8.48 7.89
N TYR A 55 13.96 -7.35 8.60
CA TYR A 55 12.84 -6.41 8.53
C TYR A 55 12.73 -5.75 7.15
N GLU A 56 13.86 -5.37 6.55
CA GLU A 56 13.93 -4.86 5.17
C GLU A 56 13.34 -5.87 4.18
N ARG A 57 13.81 -7.12 4.22
CA ARG A 57 13.29 -8.19 3.33
C ARG A 57 11.82 -8.51 3.59
N ALA A 58 11.38 -8.45 4.85
CA ALA A 58 9.98 -8.63 5.20
C ALA A 58 9.11 -7.48 4.66
N LEU A 59 9.59 -6.24 4.74
CA LEU A 59 8.91 -5.08 4.21
C LEU A 59 8.82 -5.15 2.67
N ASP A 60 9.90 -5.47 1.99
CA ASP A 60 9.92 -5.64 0.53
C ASP A 60 8.94 -6.73 0.09
N HIS A 61 8.99 -7.90 0.72
CA HIS A 61 8.07 -9.01 0.44
C HIS A 61 6.61 -8.63 0.66
N TYR A 62 6.31 -7.85 1.71
CA TYR A 62 4.99 -7.29 1.97
C TYR A 62 4.54 -6.32 0.86
N ILE A 63 5.43 -5.43 0.42
CA ILE A 63 5.15 -4.43 -0.62
C ILE A 63 4.91 -5.09 -1.98
N GLU A 64 5.77 -6.03 -2.35
CA GLU A 64 5.70 -6.75 -3.63
C GLU A 64 4.38 -7.50 -3.77
N ARG A 65 4.01 -8.29 -2.75
CA ARG A 65 2.74 -9.05 -2.72
C ARG A 65 1.51 -8.18 -2.45
N GLY A 66 1.70 -6.95 -1.99
CA GLY A 66 0.66 -6.04 -1.56
C GLY A 66 0.35 -4.98 -2.61
N SER A 67 1.04 -3.84 -2.49
CA SER A 67 0.76 -2.66 -3.30
C SER A 67 1.25 -2.83 -4.74
N LEU A 68 2.43 -3.40 -4.96
CA LEU A 68 3.01 -3.48 -6.31
C LEU A 68 2.32 -4.52 -7.19
N ASP A 69 2.01 -5.72 -6.66
CA ASP A 69 1.18 -6.69 -7.38
C ASP A 69 -0.18 -6.10 -7.77
N ARG A 70 -0.83 -5.41 -6.83
CA ARG A 70 -2.11 -4.74 -7.09
C ARG A 70 -1.99 -3.71 -8.21
N ILE A 71 -1.00 -2.82 -8.15
CA ILE A 71 -0.76 -1.83 -9.20
C ILE A 71 -0.60 -2.52 -10.55
N LYS A 72 0.27 -3.54 -10.64
CA LYS A 72 0.51 -4.30 -11.88
C LYS A 72 -0.77 -4.91 -12.44
N ARG A 73 -1.56 -5.60 -11.61
CA ARG A 73 -2.84 -6.21 -12.05
C ARG A 73 -3.84 -5.18 -12.54
N LEU A 74 -4.01 -4.07 -11.80
CA LEU A 74 -5.02 -3.07 -12.14
C LEU A 74 -4.63 -2.28 -13.39
N GLU A 75 -3.36 -1.89 -13.55
CA GLU A 75 -2.87 -1.23 -14.76
C GLU A 75 -2.98 -2.12 -16.00
N ALA A 76 -2.78 -3.44 -15.86
CA ALA A 76 -2.84 -4.37 -16.99
C ALA A 76 -4.26 -4.65 -17.49
N HIS A 77 -5.27 -4.52 -16.63
CA HIS A 77 -6.61 -5.06 -16.92
C HIS A 77 -7.75 -4.05 -16.86
N LEU A 78 -7.54 -2.85 -16.33
CA LEU A 78 -8.61 -1.87 -16.15
C LEU A 78 -8.32 -0.53 -16.84
N PRO A 79 -9.36 0.14 -17.37
CA PRO A 79 -9.28 1.54 -17.75
C PRO A 79 -8.83 2.43 -16.58
N PRO A 80 -8.15 3.57 -16.82
CA PRO A 80 -7.51 4.34 -15.76
C PRO A 80 -8.40 4.76 -14.59
N ARG A 81 -9.62 5.26 -14.88
CA ARG A 81 -10.60 5.65 -13.85
C ARG A 81 -11.06 4.45 -13.01
N GLN A 82 -11.23 3.29 -13.64
CA GLN A 82 -11.64 2.05 -12.98
C GLN A 82 -10.50 1.44 -12.17
N ALA A 83 -9.25 1.52 -12.66
CA ALA A 83 -8.07 1.09 -11.93
C ALA A 83 -7.92 1.83 -10.60
N ILE A 84 -8.13 3.16 -10.59
CA ILE A 84 -8.13 3.94 -9.35
C ILE A 84 -9.28 3.50 -8.42
N THR A 85 -10.49 3.32 -8.95
CA THR A 85 -11.63 2.86 -8.12
C THR A 85 -11.38 1.51 -7.49
N ALA A 86 -11.04 0.50 -8.30
CA ALA A 86 -10.76 -0.85 -7.85
C ALA A 86 -9.60 -0.87 -6.85
N PHE A 87 -8.59 -0.01 -7.01
CA PHE A 87 -7.50 0.11 -6.03
C PHE A 87 -8.05 0.44 -4.64
N PHE A 88 -8.85 1.51 -4.51
CA PHE A 88 -9.41 1.94 -3.22
C PHE A 88 -10.44 0.96 -2.67
N GLU A 89 -11.30 0.38 -3.50
CA GLU A 89 -12.25 -0.65 -3.08
C GLU A 89 -11.53 -1.86 -2.49
N GLU A 90 -10.49 -2.37 -3.16
CA GLU A 90 -9.67 -3.46 -2.61
C GLU A 90 -8.92 -3.03 -1.33
N ILE A 91 -8.56 -1.75 -1.16
CA ILE A 91 -7.91 -1.27 0.07
C ILE A 91 -8.91 -1.30 1.22
N ILE A 92 -10.10 -0.74 1.00
CA ILE A 92 -11.18 -0.67 2.00
C ILE A 92 -11.58 -2.09 2.40
N GLU A 93 -11.84 -2.97 1.44
CA GLU A 93 -12.31 -4.32 1.72
C GLU A 93 -11.29 -5.14 2.52
N ARG A 94 -10.01 -5.10 2.13
CA ARG A 94 -8.94 -5.75 2.90
C ARG A 94 -8.79 -5.16 4.30
N SER A 95 -9.05 -3.87 4.45
CA SER A 95 -8.93 -3.18 5.74
C SER A 95 -10.08 -3.52 6.69
N LEU A 96 -11.31 -3.63 6.16
CA LEU A 96 -12.49 -4.04 6.92
C LEU A 96 -12.47 -5.55 7.26
N SER A 97 -11.84 -6.36 6.40
CA SER A 97 -11.68 -7.81 6.60
C SER A 97 -10.50 -8.18 7.51
N ASP A 98 -9.81 -7.21 8.13
CA ASP A 98 -8.70 -7.48 9.05
C ASP A 98 -9.19 -7.49 10.51
N PRO A 99 -9.49 -8.66 11.10
CA PRO A 99 -9.97 -8.73 12.48
C PRO A 99 -8.94 -8.25 13.51
N GLN A 100 -7.66 -8.29 13.15
CA GLN A 100 -6.56 -7.86 14.01
C GLN A 100 -6.27 -6.36 13.90
N ARG A 101 -6.94 -5.65 12.97
CA ARG A 101 -6.81 -4.20 12.75
C ARG A 101 -5.35 -3.76 12.67
N LYS A 102 -4.51 -4.54 11.98
CA LYS A 102 -3.06 -4.36 11.91
C LYS A 102 -2.68 -3.09 11.12
N GLY A 103 -3.58 -2.59 10.28
CA GLY A 103 -3.37 -1.38 9.49
C GLY A 103 -2.51 -1.66 8.27
N CYS A 104 -1.40 -0.94 8.10
CA CYS A 104 -0.48 -1.09 6.98
C CYS A 104 0.96 -1.11 7.47
N LEU A 105 1.70 -2.18 7.18
CA LEU A 105 3.10 -2.32 7.63
C LEU A 105 3.98 -1.17 7.12
N LEU A 106 3.79 -0.75 5.87
CA LEU A 106 4.51 0.39 5.29
C LEU A 106 4.27 1.69 6.07
N VAL A 107 3.02 1.95 6.47
CA VAL A 107 2.68 3.16 7.26
C VAL A 107 3.28 3.08 8.66
N ASN A 108 3.23 1.92 9.30
CA ASN A 108 3.87 1.71 10.59
C ASN A 108 5.39 1.94 10.49
N ALA A 109 6.05 1.39 9.44
CA ALA A 109 7.48 1.61 9.19
C ALA A 109 7.82 3.10 8.99
N ALA A 110 6.97 3.84 8.25
CA ALA A 110 7.13 5.27 8.02
C ALA A 110 7.08 6.11 9.30
N VAL A 111 6.28 5.68 10.28
CA VAL A 111 6.10 6.40 11.55
C VAL A 111 7.09 5.96 12.63
N GLU A 112 7.38 4.65 12.72
CA GLU A 112 8.15 4.06 13.82
C GLU A 112 9.65 3.97 13.53
N VAL A 113 10.04 3.70 12.28
CA VAL A 113 11.43 3.33 11.93
C VAL A 113 12.12 4.39 11.08
N ALA A 114 11.44 4.88 10.04
CA ALA A 114 12.01 5.86 9.11
C ALA A 114 12.58 7.14 9.77
N PRO A 115 11.99 7.73 10.83
CA PRO A 115 12.57 8.90 11.49
C PRO A 115 13.92 8.67 12.16
N HIS A 116 14.30 7.41 12.38
CA HIS A 116 15.50 7.01 13.12
C HIS A 116 16.50 6.22 12.28
N ASP A 117 16.13 5.80 11.06
CA ASP A 117 16.99 5.07 10.13
C ASP A 117 16.85 5.63 8.71
N PRO A 118 17.87 6.36 8.21
CA PRO A 118 17.85 6.95 6.87
C PRO A 118 17.67 5.92 5.74
N GLY A 119 18.12 4.67 5.93
CA GLY A 119 17.92 3.60 4.96
C GLY A 119 16.44 3.21 4.85
N PHE A 120 15.77 3.04 5.99
CA PHE A 120 14.32 2.79 5.97
C PHE A 120 13.51 3.98 5.48
N GLN A 121 13.96 5.21 5.77
CA GLN A 121 13.34 6.40 5.19
C GLN A 121 13.36 6.35 3.66
N GLN A 122 14.50 5.97 3.06
CA GLN A 122 14.61 5.85 1.62
C GLN A 122 13.70 4.75 1.06
N ILE A 123 13.69 3.56 1.67
CA ILE A 123 12.83 2.44 1.26
C ILE A 123 11.36 2.85 1.25
N VAL A 124 10.89 3.47 2.34
CA VAL A 124 9.50 3.95 2.44
C VAL A 124 9.23 4.99 1.35
N ALA A 125 10.13 5.96 1.16
CA ALA A 125 9.97 7.00 0.15
C ALA A 125 9.86 6.41 -1.27
N ASP A 126 10.72 5.46 -1.63
CA ASP A 126 10.72 4.83 -2.95
C ASP A 126 9.41 4.10 -3.25
N VAL A 127 8.81 3.48 -2.24
CA VAL A 127 7.51 2.80 -2.38
C VAL A 127 6.39 3.81 -2.55
N LEU A 128 6.38 4.89 -1.76
CA LEU A 128 5.38 5.95 -1.88
C LEU A 128 5.46 6.62 -3.26
N VAL A 129 6.67 6.86 -3.77
CA VAL A 129 6.91 7.38 -5.13
C VAL A 129 6.34 6.44 -6.19
N GLN A 130 6.49 5.12 -6.04
CA GLN A 130 5.93 4.15 -6.99
C GLN A 130 4.40 4.16 -6.99
N ILE A 131 3.77 4.26 -5.80
CA ILE A 131 2.32 4.34 -5.67
C ILE A 131 1.77 5.65 -6.26
N GLU A 132 2.43 6.79 -5.96
CA GLU A 132 2.08 8.08 -6.56
C GLU A 132 2.19 8.03 -8.08
N ALA A 133 3.27 7.43 -8.59
CA ALA A 133 3.50 7.30 -10.02
C ALA A 133 2.39 6.48 -10.70
N PHE A 134 1.87 5.43 -10.06
CA PHE A 134 0.69 4.71 -10.52
C PHE A 134 -0.53 5.62 -10.66
N PHE A 135 -0.89 6.36 -9.61
CA PHE A 135 -2.03 7.26 -9.66
C PHE A 135 -1.85 8.34 -10.72
N ARG A 136 -0.65 8.93 -10.82
CA ARG A 136 -0.33 9.95 -11.83
C ARG A 136 -0.47 9.40 -13.24
N ARG A 137 0.04 8.19 -13.51
CA ARG A 137 -0.11 7.54 -14.83
C ARG A 137 -1.57 7.30 -15.18
N CYS A 138 -2.37 6.81 -14.22
CA CYS A 138 -3.79 6.61 -14.43
C CYS A 138 -4.51 7.94 -14.72
N VAL A 139 -4.32 8.95 -13.87
CA VAL A 139 -4.95 10.26 -14.04
C VAL A 139 -4.55 10.90 -15.37
N ALA A 140 -3.26 10.98 -15.68
CA ALA A 140 -2.78 11.59 -16.91
C ALA A 140 -3.30 10.85 -18.16
N THR A 141 -3.38 9.52 -18.11
CA THR A 141 -3.96 8.74 -19.21
C THR A 141 -5.46 8.98 -19.34
N GLY A 142 -6.19 8.99 -18.22
CA GLY A 142 -7.61 9.27 -18.21
C GLY A 142 -7.96 10.67 -18.71
N GLN A 143 -7.14 11.67 -18.37
CA GLN A 143 -7.27 13.03 -18.89
C GLN A 143 -7.07 13.09 -20.41
N ARG A 144 -6.05 12.40 -20.94
CA ARG A 144 -5.84 12.33 -22.40
C ARG A 144 -6.98 11.63 -23.14
N THR A 145 -7.61 10.62 -22.52
CA THR A 145 -8.72 9.86 -23.13
C THR A 145 -10.10 10.45 -22.82
N GLY A 146 -10.18 11.54 -22.06
CA GLY A 146 -11.46 12.15 -21.65
C GLY A 146 -12.26 11.34 -20.63
N SER A 147 -11.65 10.34 -19.98
CA SER A 147 -12.28 9.52 -18.94
C SER A 147 -12.06 10.04 -17.52
N ILE A 148 -11.16 11.03 -17.35
CA ILE A 148 -10.92 11.74 -16.09
C ILE A 148 -10.90 13.25 -16.36
N SER A 149 -11.49 14.03 -15.43
CA SER A 149 -11.53 15.49 -15.49
C SER A 149 -10.14 16.14 -15.58
N ILE A 150 -10.04 17.20 -16.38
CA ILE A 150 -8.84 18.05 -16.51
C ILE A 150 -8.87 19.27 -15.56
N ALA A 151 -9.88 19.37 -14.70
CA ALA A 151 -10.04 20.52 -13.80
C ALA A 151 -8.90 20.68 -12.80
N GLN A 152 -8.17 19.60 -12.52
CA GLN A 152 -6.99 19.59 -11.64
C GLN A 152 -5.79 18.95 -12.36
N PRO A 153 -4.56 19.41 -12.09
CA PRO A 153 -3.37 18.77 -12.63
C PRO A 153 -3.29 17.29 -12.20
N ALA A 154 -2.82 16.42 -13.10
CA ALA A 154 -2.66 15.00 -12.80
C ALA A 154 -1.75 14.73 -11.59
N GLU A 155 -0.78 15.60 -11.37
CA GLU A 155 0.17 15.51 -10.26
C GLU A 155 -0.50 15.78 -8.92
N ASP A 156 -1.35 16.80 -8.84
CA ASP A 156 -2.05 17.16 -7.60
C ASP A 156 -3.12 16.11 -7.25
N LEU A 157 -3.83 15.58 -8.25
CA LEU A 157 -4.73 14.45 -8.06
C LEU A 157 -3.97 13.21 -7.58
N ALA A 158 -2.78 12.90 -8.12
CA ALA A 158 -2.00 11.76 -7.66
C ALA A 158 -1.55 11.90 -6.20
N ARG A 159 -1.11 13.10 -5.79
CA ARG A 159 -0.75 13.41 -4.39
C ARG A 159 -1.94 13.30 -3.45
N LEU A 160 -3.11 13.80 -3.87
CA LEU A 160 -4.36 13.67 -3.12
C LEU A 160 -4.70 12.19 -2.91
N LEU A 161 -4.65 11.38 -3.96
CA LEU A 161 -4.94 9.94 -3.89
C LEU A 161 -3.91 9.20 -3.01
N LEU A 162 -2.63 9.54 -3.07
CA LEU A 162 -1.62 9.01 -2.16
C LEU A 162 -1.95 9.37 -0.71
N GLY A 163 -2.25 10.63 -0.42
CA GLY A 163 -2.63 11.09 0.91
C GLY A 163 -3.86 10.37 1.46
N LEU A 164 -4.88 10.18 0.61
CA LEU A 164 -6.10 9.44 0.95
C LEU A 164 -5.80 7.97 1.24
N LEU A 165 -4.95 7.31 0.45
CA LEU A 165 -4.51 5.95 0.72
C LEU A 165 -3.90 5.84 2.12
N LEU A 166 -2.95 6.71 2.45
CA LEU A 166 -2.30 6.70 3.76
C LEU A 166 -3.30 6.97 4.88
N GLY A 167 -4.19 7.95 4.69
CA GLY A 167 -5.26 8.27 5.64
C GLY A 167 -6.20 7.10 5.91
N ILE A 168 -6.66 6.40 4.87
CA ILE A 168 -7.51 5.20 4.98
C ILE A 168 -6.79 4.09 5.75
N ARG A 169 -5.49 3.85 5.47
CA ARG A 169 -4.70 2.83 6.17
C ARG A 169 -4.56 3.11 7.66
N VAL A 170 -4.43 4.37 8.04
CA VAL A 170 -4.41 4.80 9.45
C VAL A 170 -5.79 4.65 10.08
N LEU A 171 -6.83 5.17 9.43
CA LEU A 171 -8.19 5.16 9.98
C LEU A 171 -8.76 3.75 10.09
N ALA A 172 -8.47 2.86 9.15
CA ALA A 172 -8.86 1.45 9.26
C ALA A 172 -8.40 0.77 10.56
N ARG A 173 -7.26 1.20 11.13
CA ARG A 173 -6.76 0.66 12.40
C ARG A 173 -7.58 1.16 13.59
N ALA A 174 -8.00 2.42 13.58
CA ALA A 174 -8.66 3.07 14.72
C ALA A 174 -10.20 3.07 14.63
N ARG A 175 -10.74 3.31 13.44
CA ARG A 175 -12.16 3.43 13.10
C ARG A 175 -12.46 2.69 11.79
N PRO A 176 -12.54 1.35 11.80
CA PRO A 176 -12.85 0.52 10.62
C PRO A 176 -14.34 0.59 10.27
N GLU A 177 -14.87 1.80 10.11
CA GLU A 177 -16.25 2.05 9.75
C GLU A 177 -16.34 2.17 8.24
N ARG A 178 -17.10 1.29 7.57
CA ARG A 178 -17.24 1.29 6.11
C ARG A 178 -17.63 2.67 5.58
N ASP A 179 -18.68 3.26 6.16
CA ASP A 179 -19.20 4.57 5.76
C ASP A 179 -18.14 5.68 5.86
N LEU A 180 -17.26 5.63 6.87
CA LEU A 180 -16.17 6.58 7.02
C LEU A 180 -15.14 6.41 5.90
N LEU A 181 -14.67 5.18 5.67
CA LEU A 181 -13.61 4.92 4.68
C LEU A 181 -14.10 5.20 3.25
N GLU A 182 -15.32 4.76 2.92
CA GLU A 182 -15.95 5.06 1.62
C GLU A 182 -16.25 6.56 1.48
N GLY A 183 -16.65 7.21 2.57
CA GLY A 183 -16.88 8.66 2.63
C GLY A 183 -15.65 9.50 2.36
N MET A 184 -14.44 9.02 2.69
CA MET A 184 -13.19 9.71 2.34
C MET A 184 -12.87 9.65 0.85
N VAL A 185 -13.21 8.55 0.19
CA VAL A 185 -12.89 8.32 -1.21
C VAL A 185 -13.89 8.98 -2.15
N ARG A 186 -15.18 9.03 -1.74
CA ARG A 186 -16.28 9.55 -2.56
C ARG A 186 -16.02 10.97 -3.13
N PRO A 187 -15.55 11.96 -2.35
CA PRO A 187 -15.24 13.28 -2.89
C PRO A 187 -14.09 13.26 -3.90
N ALA A 188 -13.07 12.43 -3.66
CA ALA A 188 -11.95 12.29 -4.59
C ALA A 188 -12.39 11.67 -5.92
N PHE A 189 -13.29 10.68 -5.88
CA PHE A 189 -13.89 10.13 -7.10
C PHE A 189 -14.71 11.17 -7.87
N ALA A 190 -15.49 11.99 -7.18
CA ALA A 190 -16.22 13.09 -7.84
C ALA A 190 -15.29 14.10 -8.52
N LEU A 191 -14.09 14.36 -7.97
CA LEU A 191 -13.08 15.21 -8.61
C LEU A 191 -12.50 14.58 -9.88
N LEU A 192 -12.50 13.24 -9.99
CA LEU A 192 -12.05 12.54 -11.19
C LEU A 192 -13.12 12.53 -12.28
N ASP A 193 -14.38 12.67 -11.92
CA ASP A 193 -15.48 12.52 -12.87
C ASP A 193 -15.55 13.71 -13.84
N CYS A 194 -15.65 13.40 -15.14
CA CYS A 194 -15.82 14.40 -16.18
C CYS A 194 -17.20 15.05 -16.02
N HIS A 195 -17.23 16.30 -15.56
CA HIS A 195 -18.42 17.12 -15.72
C HIS A 195 -18.50 17.52 -17.20
N PHE A 196 -19.07 16.65 -18.03
CA PHE A 196 -19.64 17.10 -19.29
C PHE A 196 -20.77 18.05 -18.90
N ILE A 197 -20.60 19.33 -19.21
CA ILE A 197 -21.70 20.29 -19.22
C ILE A 197 -22.72 19.77 -20.23
N ALA A 198 -23.73 19.05 -19.74
CA ALA A 198 -24.96 18.82 -20.48
C ALA A 198 -25.79 20.12 -20.44
N GLN A 199 -25.31 21.15 -21.11
CA GLN A 199 -26.09 22.33 -21.48
C GLN A 199 -25.80 22.60 -22.96
N GLU A 200 -26.88 22.76 -23.73
CA GLU A 200 -26.96 23.05 -25.18
C GLU A 200 -27.41 21.89 -26.10
N ILE A 201 -28.52 21.22 -25.77
CA ILE A 201 -29.53 20.83 -26.80
C ILE A 201 -30.93 21.00 -26.20
N SER A 202 -31.33 22.24 -25.92
CA SER A 202 -32.74 22.58 -25.74
C SER A 202 -32.96 24.08 -25.93
N THR A 203 -32.67 24.56 -27.14
CA THR A 203 -33.22 25.81 -27.67
C THR A 203 -33.07 25.75 -29.17
N HIS A 204 -34.18 25.49 -29.86
CA HIS A 204 -34.74 26.25 -31.00
C HIS A 204 -35.82 25.36 -31.63
N ASP A 205 -37.01 25.45 -31.02
CA ASP A 205 -38.28 25.39 -31.79
C ASP A 205 -38.34 26.59 -32.75
#